data_AF-A0A1Q3WEC1-F1
#
_entry.id   AF-A0A1Q3WEC1-F1
#
_cell.length_a   1.000
_cell.length_b   1.000
_cell.length_c   1.000
_cell.angle_alpha   90.00
_cell.angle_beta   90.00
_cell.angle_gamma   90.00
#
_symmetry.space_group_name_H-M   'P 1'
#
loop_
_entity.id
_entity.type
_entity.pdbx_description
1 polymer ?
#
loop_
_entity_poly.entity_id
_entity_poly.type
_entity_poly.pdbx_seq_one_letter_code
_entity_poly.pdbx_strand_id
1 'polypeptide(L)'
;MKTVWISAVCLFVTGSLFAQSANYHLVKKTTIGGEGGWDYLLADPVGSRLYVSHGTQVEVLDLKSHEKVGVITPTPGIHGIAVVPGTAVGYTTNGRPNTATMFDTKSLKALKEIPTGKKPDAIMYDAFSKRVFIFNNEGASVTVLDAATGNVAGTVELGGAPEAAVSDDHGTIFVNLEDKNEIAVFDARSLAVKHHWKLGKGEEPTGLAFDKPHHQLFSTCNKVMVVLDSQSGKVLAEVPTGSGTDGAVFDSSTGSAISSNGEGTLTVVKEVKPGKFEAIQTVTTMRGARTITIDPSSHHIFVTTAEYGPAPAATTENPHPHPAVKPGTFMVLEYTAN
;
A
#
# COMPACT_ATOMS: atom_id res chain seq x y z
N MET A 1 24.95 70.94 -14.08
CA MET A 1 24.59 70.54 -12.69
C MET A 1 24.20 69.07 -12.71
N LYS A 2 24.69 68.30 -11.74
CA LYS A 2 24.79 66.83 -11.76
C LYS A 2 23.43 66.14 -11.65
N THR A 3 23.17 65.16 -12.51
CA THR A 3 22.01 64.25 -12.42
C THR A 3 22.36 63.10 -11.48
N VAL A 4 21.63 62.96 -10.38
CA VAL A 4 21.78 61.88 -9.40
C VAL A 4 20.87 60.72 -9.80
N TRP A 5 21.43 59.52 -9.91
CA TRP A 5 20.67 58.27 -10.07
C TRP A 5 20.43 57.66 -8.69
N ILE A 6 19.15 57.44 -8.35
CA ILE A 6 18.75 56.70 -7.15
C ILE A 6 18.49 55.25 -7.58
N SER A 7 19.39 54.35 -7.23
CA SER A 7 19.16 52.90 -7.36
C SER A 7 18.31 52.43 -6.19
N ALA A 8 17.08 52.00 -6.46
CA ALA A 8 16.25 51.29 -5.50
C ALA A 8 16.73 49.83 -5.39
N VAL A 9 17.26 49.46 -4.22
CA VAL A 9 17.58 48.06 -3.90
C VAL A 9 16.30 47.42 -3.35
N CYS A 10 15.65 46.56 -4.12
CA CYS A 10 14.60 45.67 -3.62
C CYS A 10 15.25 44.53 -2.84
N LEU A 11 15.21 44.60 -1.50
CA LEU A 11 15.46 43.44 -0.66
C LEU A 11 14.31 42.44 -0.82
N PHE A 12 14.56 41.32 -1.48
CA PHE A 12 13.72 40.14 -1.36
C PHE A 12 13.96 39.50 0.00
N VAL A 13 13.04 39.70 0.93
CA VAL A 13 12.97 38.90 2.16
C VAL A 13 12.40 37.54 1.75
N THR A 14 13.28 36.56 1.53
CA THR A 14 12.87 35.16 1.45
C THR A 14 12.47 34.72 2.85
N GLY A 15 11.17 34.85 3.17
CA GLY A 15 10.61 34.19 4.33
C GLY A 15 10.72 32.69 4.13
N SER A 16 11.58 32.04 4.89
CA SER A 16 11.56 30.58 5.03
C SER A 16 10.20 30.21 5.59
N LEU A 17 9.29 29.76 4.72
CA LEU A 17 8.11 29.01 5.14
C LEU A 17 8.68 27.76 5.82
N PHE A 18 8.68 27.76 7.16
CA PHE A 18 8.80 26.51 7.89
C PHE A 18 7.64 25.65 7.40
N ALA A 19 7.95 24.61 6.63
CA ALA A 19 6.98 23.58 6.29
C ALA A 19 6.42 23.09 7.63
N GLN A 20 5.15 23.39 7.89
CA GLN A 20 4.45 22.88 9.05
C GLN A 20 4.60 21.36 9.00
N SER A 21 5.13 20.77 10.07
CA SER A 21 5.25 19.32 10.17
C SER A 21 3.85 18.74 10.01
N ALA A 22 3.65 17.91 8.98
CA ALA A 22 2.39 17.24 8.76
C ALA A 22 1.95 16.52 10.04
N ASN A 23 0.72 16.80 10.47
CA ASN A 23 0.15 16.22 11.67
C ASN A 23 -1.07 15.38 11.29
N TYR A 24 -0.82 14.10 11.04
CA TYR A 24 -1.86 13.14 10.73
C TYR A 24 -2.75 12.89 11.94
N HIS A 25 -4.05 12.92 11.75
CA HIS A 25 -5.03 12.70 12.80
C HIS A 25 -6.25 11.97 12.24
N LEU A 26 -6.92 11.19 13.10
CA LEU A 26 -8.14 10.47 12.74
C LEU A 26 -9.26 11.48 12.48
N VAL A 27 -9.92 11.35 11.33
CA VAL A 27 -11.08 12.19 10.95
C VAL A 27 -12.40 11.42 10.93
N LYS A 28 -12.37 10.10 10.72
CA LYS A 28 -13.59 9.31 10.63
C LYS A 28 -13.38 7.84 10.98
N LYS A 29 -14.39 7.24 11.60
CA LYS A 29 -14.54 5.79 11.74
C LYS A 29 -15.81 5.37 11.03
N THR A 30 -15.76 4.28 10.26
CA THR A 30 -16.92 3.75 9.56
C THR A 30 -17.00 2.25 9.77
N THR A 31 -17.96 1.82 10.57
CA THR A 31 -18.27 0.40 10.75
C THR A 31 -18.92 -0.16 9.49
N ILE A 32 -18.28 -1.16 8.89
CA ILE A 32 -18.82 -1.93 7.76
C ILE A 32 -19.63 -3.12 8.29
N GLY A 33 -19.16 -3.73 9.38
CA GLY A 33 -19.73 -4.95 9.95
C GLY A 33 -19.44 -6.20 9.12
N GLY A 34 -20.13 -7.29 9.44
CA GLY A 34 -19.88 -8.61 8.86
C GLY A 34 -18.80 -9.41 9.61
N GLU A 35 -18.48 -10.57 9.06
CA GLU A 35 -17.55 -11.55 9.64
C GLU A 35 -16.45 -11.90 8.63
N GLY A 36 -15.27 -12.26 9.13
CA GLY A 36 -14.14 -12.71 8.32
C GLY A 36 -12.86 -11.91 8.59
N GLY A 37 -11.76 -12.37 8.01
CA GLY A 37 -10.51 -11.60 7.96
C GLY A 37 -10.57 -10.53 6.88
N TRP A 38 -9.59 -9.64 6.88
CA TRP A 38 -9.40 -8.60 5.87
C TRP A 38 -7.92 -8.49 5.55
N ASP A 39 -7.64 -7.79 4.46
CA ASP A 39 -6.28 -7.51 4.04
C ASP A 39 -6.20 -6.16 3.32
N TYR A 40 -5.80 -6.11 2.05
CA TYR A 40 -5.62 -4.87 1.29
C TYR A 40 -6.93 -4.11 1.06
N LEU A 41 -6.75 -2.81 0.86
CA LEU A 41 -7.76 -1.86 0.45
C LEU A 41 -7.20 -0.95 -0.64
N LEU A 42 -8.09 -0.39 -1.46
CA LEU A 42 -7.73 0.47 -2.60
C LEU A 42 -8.66 1.68 -2.66
N ALA A 43 -8.08 2.88 -2.61
CA ALA A 43 -8.78 4.12 -2.92
C ALA A 43 -8.72 4.38 -4.45
N ASP A 44 -9.88 4.47 -5.09
CA ASP A 44 -10.05 4.84 -6.49
C ASP A 44 -10.77 6.20 -6.60
N PRO A 45 -10.03 7.32 -6.67
CA PRO A 45 -10.63 8.64 -6.81
C PRO A 45 -11.35 8.83 -8.15
N VAL A 46 -10.92 8.14 -9.22
CA VAL A 46 -11.54 8.26 -10.55
C VAL A 46 -12.94 7.64 -10.54
N GLY A 47 -13.08 6.47 -9.92
CA GLY A 47 -14.38 5.81 -9.71
C GLY A 47 -15.17 6.35 -8.51
N SER A 48 -14.55 7.18 -7.65
CA SER A 48 -15.09 7.60 -6.35
C SER A 48 -15.45 6.39 -5.48
N ARG A 49 -14.54 5.42 -5.37
CA ARG A 49 -14.74 4.18 -4.61
C ARG A 49 -13.61 3.90 -3.64
N LEU A 50 -13.95 3.33 -2.49
CA LEU A 50 -13.02 2.63 -1.60
C LEU A 50 -13.36 1.14 -1.64
N TYR A 51 -12.42 0.33 -2.11
CA TYR A 51 -12.53 -1.13 -2.15
C TYR A 51 -11.84 -1.72 -0.94
N VAL A 52 -12.50 -2.62 -0.22
CA VAL A 52 -11.99 -3.21 1.03
C VAL A 52 -12.17 -4.73 0.98
N SER A 53 -11.06 -5.48 1.02
CA SER A 53 -11.12 -6.95 1.13
C SER A 53 -11.73 -7.36 2.47
N HIS A 54 -12.71 -8.26 2.47
CA HIS A 54 -13.33 -8.74 3.70
C HIS A 54 -13.97 -10.13 3.52
N GLY A 55 -13.46 -11.12 4.25
CA GLY A 55 -13.96 -12.50 4.26
C GLY A 55 -13.77 -13.22 2.93
N THR A 56 -14.83 -13.24 2.12
CA THR A 56 -14.86 -13.88 0.80
C THR A 56 -15.42 -12.96 -0.29
N GLN A 57 -15.40 -11.65 -0.02
CA GLN A 57 -15.90 -10.60 -0.89
C GLN A 57 -15.05 -9.33 -0.78
N VAL A 58 -15.28 -8.39 -1.68
CA VAL A 58 -14.83 -7.00 -1.54
C VAL A 58 -16.03 -6.15 -1.16
N GLU A 59 -15.91 -5.44 -0.05
CA GLU A 59 -16.83 -4.38 0.35
C GLU A 59 -16.50 -3.11 -0.45
N VAL A 60 -17.51 -2.54 -1.12
CA VAL A 60 -17.32 -1.36 -1.96
C VAL A 60 -18.06 -0.19 -1.35
N LEU A 61 -17.33 0.84 -0.94
CA LEU A 61 -17.87 2.06 -0.35
C LEU A 61 -17.71 3.24 -1.31
N ASP A 62 -18.57 4.25 -1.17
CA ASP A 62 -18.30 5.57 -1.73
C ASP A 62 -17.09 6.18 -1.02
N LEU A 63 -16.12 6.68 -1.78
CA LEU A 63 -14.84 7.14 -1.22
C LEU A 63 -15.00 8.31 -0.24
N LYS A 64 -16.03 9.15 -0.39
CA LYS A 64 -16.24 10.34 0.44
C LYS A 64 -17.23 10.09 1.57
N SER A 65 -18.40 9.53 1.25
CA SER A 65 -19.45 9.31 2.24
C SER A 65 -19.19 8.07 3.09
N HIS A 66 -18.40 7.12 2.60
CA HIS A 66 -18.25 5.75 3.13
C HIS A 66 -19.54 4.93 3.17
N GLU A 67 -20.58 5.37 2.45
CA GLU A 67 -21.79 4.58 2.29
C GLU A 67 -21.48 3.35 1.44
N LYS A 68 -22.01 2.19 1.84
CA LYS A 68 -21.83 0.95 1.09
C LYS A 68 -22.57 1.04 -0.25
N VAL A 69 -21.80 0.97 -1.33
CA VAL A 69 -22.28 0.97 -2.73
C VAL A 69 -22.63 -0.44 -3.18
N GLY A 70 -21.92 -1.45 -2.69
CA GLY A 70 -22.20 -2.84 -3.01
C GLY A 70 -21.09 -3.78 -2.56
N VAL A 71 -21.07 -4.96 -3.19
CA VAL A 71 -20.10 -6.02 -2.93
C VAL A 71 -19.65 -6.66 -4.23
N ILE A 72 -18.39 -7.08 -4.29
CA ILE A 72 -17.88 -7.95 -5.37
C ILE A 72 -17.71 -9.35 -4.78
N THR A 73 -18.37 -10.32 -5.40
CA THR A 73 -18.42 -11.71 -4.94
C THR A 73 -18.68 -12.65 -6.12
N PRO A 74 -18.18 -13.90 -6.12
CA PRO A 74 -17.29 -14.50 -5.11
C PRO A 74 -15.82 -14.14 -5.29
N THR A 75 -15.10 -13.96 -4.18
CA THR A 75 -13.64 -13.78 -4.13
C THR A 75 -13.05 -14.56 -2.94
N PRO A 76 -13.03 -15.91 -2.99
CA PRO A 76 -12.63 -16.73 -1.85
C PRO A 76 -11.14 -16.58 -1.54
N GLY A 77 -10.81 -16.12 -0.33
CA GLY A 77 -9.44 -15.80 0.03
C GLY A 77 -8.97 -14.50 -0.63
N ILE A 78 -9.84 -13.51 -0.70
CA ILE A 78 -9.54 -12.17 -1.18
C ILE A 78 -8.40 -11.53 -0.39
N HIS A 79 -7.41 -11.01 -1.13
CA HIS A 79 -6.33 -10.19 -0.60
C HIS A 79 -6.36 -8.81 -1.29
N GLY A 80 -5.80 -8.72 -2.49
CA GLY A 80 -5.62 -7.48 -3.25
C GLY A 80 -6.76 -7.11 -4.20
N ILE A 81 -6.87 -5.81 -4.49
CA ILE A 81 -7.77 -5.22 -5.50
C ILE A 81 -6.96 -4.26 -6.38
N ALA A 82 -7.18 -4.30 -7.69
CA ALA A 82 -6.68 -3.31 -8.65
C ALA A 82 -7.80 -2.84 -9.57
N VAL A 83 -7.83 -1.56 -9.93
CA VAL A 83 -8.73 -1.02 -10.96
C VAL A 83 -7.93 -0.45 -12.12
N VAL A 84 -8.52 -0.47 -13.31
CA VAL A 84 -7.92 0.10 -14.52
C VAL A 84 -8.57 1.48 -14.78
N PRO A 85 -7.89 2.60 -14.48
CA PRO A 85 -8.47 3.93 -14.54
C PRO A 85 -9.02 4.27 -15.92
N GLY A 86 -10.16 4.96 -15.95
CA GLY A 86 -10.85 5.35 -17.19
C GLY A 86 -11.58 4.22 -17.90
N THR A 87 -11.61 3.02 -17.32
CA THR A 87 -12.37 1.87 -17.85
C THR A 87 -13.40 1.40 -16.82
N ALA A 88 -14.22 0.40 -17.20
CA ALA A 88 -15.12 -0.27 -16.28
C ALA A 88 -14.51 -1.57 -15.71
N VAL A 89 -13.18 -1.73 -15.73
CA VAL A 89 -12.53 -3.02 -15.40
C VAL A 89 -11.73 -2.91 -14.09
N GLY A 90 -11.90 -3.92 -13.23
CA GLY A 90 -11.04 -4.18 -12.09
C GLY A 90 -10.72 -5.66 -11.93
N TYR A 91 -9.79 -5.95 -11.03
CA TYR A 91 -9.29 -7.28 -10.72
C TYR A 91 -9.14 -7.48 -9.22
N THR A 92 -9.35 -8.71 -8.76
CA THR A 92 -9.04 -9.14 -7.39
C THR A 92 -8.13 -10.36 -7.41
N THR A 93 -7.40 -10.59 -6.33
CA THR A 93 -6.72 -11.87 -6.09
C THR A 93 -7.56 -12.77 -5.20
N ASN A 94 -7.56 -14.07 -5.49
CA ASN A 94 -8.25 -15.09 -4.72
C ASN A 94 -7.21 -16.14 -4.30
N GLY A 95 -6.63 -15.95 -3.12
CA GLY A 95 -5.51 -16.74 -2.60
C GLY A 95 -5.83 -18.23 -2.45
N ARG A 96 -7.06 -18.57 -2.01
CA ARG A 96 -7.46 -19.97 -1.76
C ARG A 96 -7.53 -20.83 -3.04
N PRO A 97 -8.22 -20.40 -4.11
CA PRO A 97 -8.31 -21.20 -5.34
C PRO A 97 -7.14 -20.99 -6.32
N ASN A 98 -6.20 -20.08 -6.04
CA ASN A 98 -5.15 -19.65 -6.99
C ASN A 98 -5.73 -19.04 -8.27
N THR A 99 -6.64 -18.08 -8.10
CA THR A 99 -7.27 -17.37 -9.21
C THR A 99 -7.29 -15.86 -8.99
N ALA A 100 -7.62 -15.12 -10.03
CA ALA A 100 -8.03 -13.74 -9.98
C ALA A 100 -9.42 -13.57 -10.57
N THR A 101 -10.22 -12.64 -10.03
CA THR A 101 -11.52 -12.28 -10.58
C THR A 101 -11.42 -10.95 -11.30
N MET A 102 -11.64 -10.92 -12.61
CA MET A 102 -11.93 -9.69 -13.35
C MET A 102 -13.39 -9.31 -13.09
N PHE A 103 -13.65 -8.04 -12.79
CA PHE A 103 -15.00 -7.54 -12.49
C PHE A 103 -15.30 -6.21 -13.18
N ASP A 104 -16.59 -5.91 -13.34
CA ASP A 104 -17.06 -4.63 -13.85
C ASP A 104 -17.20 -3.61 -12.71
N THR A 105 -16.47 -2.49 -12.76
CA THR A 105 -16.42 -1.51 -11.65
C THR A 105 -17.72 -0.73 -11.45
N LYS A 106 -18.64 -0.75 -12.42
CA LYS A 106 -19.93 -0.05 -12.34
C LYS A 106 -21.02 -0.91 -11.70
N SER A 107 -21.15 -2.14 -12.19
CA SER A 107 -22.15 -3.12 -11.75
C SER A 107 -21.65 -4.01 -10.61
N LEU A 108 -20.35 -4.01 -10.33
CA LEU A 108 -19.65 -4.83 -9.34
C LEU A 108 -19.77 -6.35 -9.57
N LYS A 109 -20.14 -6.74 -10.80
CA LYS A 109 -20.29 -8.15 -11.18
C LYS A 109 -18.97 -8.73 -11.67
N ALA A 110 -18.70 -9.97 -11.27
CA ALA A 110 -17.63 -10.76 -11.85
C ALA A 110 -17.86 -10.96 -13.37
N LEU A 111 -16.79 -10.81 -14.14
CA LEU A 111 -16.76 -10.95 -15.59
C LEU A 111 -16.03 -12.22 -16.02
N LYS A 112 -14.92 -12.53 -15.36
CA LYS A 112 -14.02 -13.64 -15.73
C LYS A 112 -13.22 -14.09 -14.52
N GLU A 113 -13.09 -15.40 -14.34
CA GLU A 113 -12.09 -15.98 -13.45
C GLU A 113 -10.85 -16.35 -14.25
N ILE A 114 -9.67 -16.05 -13.70
CA ILE A 114 -8.38 -16.18 -14.39
C ILE A 114 -7.45 -17.00 -13.51
N PRO A 115 -6.84 -18.10 -14.00
CA PRO A 115 -5.88 -18.86 -13.23
C PRO A 115 -4.61 -18.05 -12.98
N THR A 116 -3.99 -18.23 -11.81
CA THR A 116 -2.73 -17.57 -11.42
C THR A 116 -1.69 -18.60 -10.97
N GLY A 117 -0.51 -18.12 -10.55
CA GLY A 117 0.39 -18.90 -9.71
C GLY A 117 -0.19 -19.13 -8.30
N LYS A 118 0.59 -19.80 -7.44
CA LYS A 118 0.13 -20.20 -6.10
C LYS A 118 0.00 -19.02 -5.14
N LYS A 119 -1.08 -19.01 -4.35
CA LYS A 119 -1.43 -18.01 -3.34
C LYS A 119 -1.22 -16.58 -3.87
N PRO A 120 -2.01 -16.14 -4.87
CA PRO A 120 -1.99 -14.75 -5.31
C PRO A 120 -2.40 -13.85 -4.13
N ASP A 121 -1.59 -12.84 -3.88
CA ASP A 121 -1.70 -11.98 -2.70
C ASP A 121 -1.91 -10.52 -3.16
N ALA A 122 -0.86 -9.71 -3.22
CA ALA A 122 -0.95 -8.37 -3.78
C ALA A 122 -1.24 -8.36 -5.29
N ILE A 123 -1.76 -7.22 -5.75
CA ILE A 123 -2.05 -6.93 -7.14
C ILE A 123 -1.87 -5.44 -7.41
N MET A 124 -1.37 -5.10 -8.59
CA MET A 124 -1.38 -3.71 -9.05
C MET A 124 -1.64 -3.58 -10.55
N TYR A 125 -2.20 -2.44 -10.93
CA TYR A 125 -2.23 -2.00 -12.31
C TYR A 125 -1.05 -1.07 -12.59
N ASP A 126 -0.34 -1.30 -13.68
CA ASP A 126 0.75 -0.44 -14.15
C ASP A 126 0.33 0.34 -15.39
N ALA A 127 0.29 1.67 -15.27
CA ALA A 127 -0.15 2.54 -16.34
C ALA A 127 0.84 2.60 -17.53
N PHE A 128 2.12 2.31 -17.33
CA PHE A 128 3.15 2.34 -18.37
C PHE A 128 3.02 1.17 -19.36
N SER A 129 2.84 -0.04 -18.83
CA SER A 129 2.72 -1.26 -19.61
C SER A 129 1.27 -1.63 -19.96
N LYS A 130 0.28 -0.98 -19.33
CA LYS A 130 -1.15 -1.31 -19.44
C LYS A 130 -1.45 -2.76 -19.05
N ARG A 131 -0.76 -3.23 -18.00
CA ARG A 131 -0.87 -4.58 -17.47
C ARG A 131 -1.30 -4.58 -16.01
N VAL A 132 -1.86 -5.70 -15.60
CA VAL A 132 -2.12 -6.00 -14.20
C VAL A 132 -1.15 -7.09 -13.77
N PHE A 133 -0.48 -6.86 -12.65
CA PHE A 133 0.51 -7.75 -12.06
C PHE A 133 -0.07 -8.36 -10.80
N ILE A 134 -0.17 -9.68 -10.76
CA ILE A 134 -0.65 -10.45 -9.61
C ILE A 134 0.54 -11.16 -8.98
N PHE A 135 0.86 -10.82 -7.75
CA PHE A 135 2.01 -11.31 -7.02
C PHE A 135 1.64 -12.63 -6.33
N ASN A 136 2.22 -13.73 -6.78
CA ASN A 136 1.94 -15.07 -6.28
C ASN A 136 2.90 -15.39 -5.13
N ASN A 137 2.50 -15.13 -3.88
CA ASN A 137 3.34 -15.23 -2.68
C ASN A 137 4.01 -16.62 -2.57
N GLU A 138 3.24 -17.71 -2.48
CA GLU A 138 3.81 -19.09 -2.45
C GLU A 138 4.33 -19.55 -3.82
N GLY A 139 3.89 -18.90 -4.90
CA GLY A 139 4.31 -19.21 -6.26
C GLY A 139 5.66 -18.63 -6.66
N ALA A 140 6.26 -17.78 -5.82
CA ALA A 140 7.52 -17.07 -6.06
C ALA A 140 7.61 -16.38 -7.44
N SER A 141 6.48 -15.89 -7.93
CA SER A 141 6.30 -15.41 -9.31
C SER A 141 5.24 -14.31 -9.41
N VAL A 142 5.12 -13.70 -10.58
CA VAL A 142 4.06 -12.73 -10.92
C VAL A 142 3.29 -13.24 -12.13
N THR A 143 1.97 -13.37 -12.00
CA THR A 143 1.08 -13.57 -13.15
C THR A 143 0.80 -12.22 -13.78
N VAL A 144 1.07 -12.07 -15.08
CA VAL A 144 0.91 -10.79 -15.80
C VAL A 144 -0.29 -10.87 -16.72
N LEU A 145 -1.21 -9.92 -16.61
CA LEU A 145 -2.41 -9.84 -17.42
C LEU A 145 -2.38 -8.61 -18.31
N ASP A 146 -2.91 -8.74 -19.54
CA ASP A 146 -3.38 -7.58 -20.30
C ASP A 146 -4.56 -6.94 -19.55
N ALA A 147 -4.45 -5.66 -19.21
CA ALA A 147 -5.40 -5.01 -18.30
C ALA A 147 -6.81 -4.87 -18.88
N ALA A 148 -6.95 -4.80 -20.21
CA ALA A 148 -8.25 -4.61 -20.85
C ALA A 148 -9.02 -5.93 -21.01
N THR A 149 -8.31 -7.02 -21.31
CA THR A 149 -8.91 -8.30 -21.70
C THR A 149 -8.84 -9.38 -20.62
N GLY A 150 -7.99 -9.19 -19.60
CA GLY A 150 -7.71 -10.19 -18.57
C GLY A 150 -7.07 -11.45 -19.15
N ASN A 151 -6.39 -11.35 -20.29
CA ASN A 151 -5.62 -12.46 -20.86
C ASN A 151 -4.23 -12.50 -20.25
N VAL A 152 -3.72 -13.70 -19.95
CA VAL A 152 -2.36 -13.87 -19.43
C VAL A 152 -1.36 -13.45 -20.52
N ALA A 153 -0.57 -12.43 -20.21
CA ALA A 153 0.45 -11.84 -21.07
C ALA A 153 1.86 -12.36 -20.75
N GLY A 154 2.04 -13.07 -19.63
CA GLY A 154 3.29 -13.71 -19.26
C GLY A 154 3.40 -13.99 -17.76
N THR A 155 4.58 -14.45 -17.37
CA THR A 155 4.95 -14.71 -15.97
C THR A 155 6.32 -14.09 -15.71
N VAL A 156 6.51 -13.52 -14.52
CA VAL A 156 7.83 -13.11 -14.01
C VAL A 156 8.23 -14.11 -12.94
N GLU A 157 9.37 -14.77 -13.08
CA GLU A 157 9.94 -15.62 -12.03
C GLU A 157 10.76 -14.75 -11.07
N LEU A 158 10.31 -14.58 -9.83
CA LEU A 158 10.96 -13.70 -8.85
C LEU A 158 11.96 -14.47 -7.98
N GLY A 159 11.75 -15.77 -7.74
CA GLY A 159 12.66 -16.57 -6.91
C GLY A 159 12.56 -16.32 -5.40
N GLY A 160 11.54 -15.59 -4.95
CA GLY A 160 11.15 -15.39 -3.55
C GLY A 160 9.67 -15.01 -3.46
N ALA A 161 9.11 -14.99 -2.25
CA ALA A 161 7.70 -14.75 -1.97
C ALA A 161 7.35 -13.26 -2.05
N PRO A 162 6.67 -12.79 -3.12
CA PRO A 162 6.33 -11.38 -3.24
C PRO A 162 5.19 -10.99 -2.31
N GLU A 163 5.31 -9.81 -1.70
CA GLU A 163 4.31 -9.30 -0.74
C GLU A 163 3.70 -7.96 -1.19
N ALA A 164 4.49 -6.88 -1.31
CA ALA A 164 4.03 -5.60 -1.85
C ALA A 164 4.90 -5.13 -3.03
N ALA A 165 4.30 -4.35 -3.92
CA ALA A 165 4.99 -3.82 -5.09
C ALA A 165 4.58 -2.39 -5.45
N VAL A 166 5.51 -1.67 -6.06
CA VAL A 166 5.30 -0.31 -6.59
C VAL A 166 5.94 -0.18 -7.97
N SER A 167 5.33 0.63 -8.83
CA SER A 167 5.87 0.99 -10.15
C SER A 167 6.53 2.38 -10.10
N ASP A 168 7.55 2.60 -10.93
CA ASP A 168 8.07 3.95 -11.21
C ASP A 168 7.24 4.74 -12.21
N ASP A 169 6.18 4.14 -12.77
CA ASP A 169 5.36 4.63 -13.89
C ASP A 169 6.12 4.79 -15.23
N HIS A 170 7.35 4.30 -15.30
CA HIS A 170 8.26 4.42 -16.44
C HIS A 170 8.82 3.06 -16.92
N GLY A 171 8.39 1.97 -16.29
CA GLY A 171 8.65 0.59 -16.74
C GLY A 171 9.41 -0.27 -15.74
N THR A 172 9.80 0.27 -14.59
CA THR A 172 10.45 -0.50 -13.52
C THR A 172 9.42 -0.80 -12.43
N ILE A 173 9.39 -2.06 -12.01
CA ILE A 173 8.60 -2.52 -10.87
C ILE A 173 9.54 -3.00 -9.78
N PHE A 174 9.27 -2.56 -8.55
CA PHE A 174 9.96 -2.96 -7.33
C PHE A 174 9.01 -3.81 -6.49
N VAL A 175 9.51 -4.93 -5.95
CA VAL A 175 8.71 -5.91 -5.21
C VAL A 175 9.46 -6.34 -3.95
N ASN A 176 8.81 -6.23 -2.80
CA ASN A 176 9.30 -6.85 -1.57
C ASN A 176 9.22 -8.37 -1.68
N LEU A 177 10.32 -9.06 -1.41
CA LEU A 177 10.37 -10.51 -1.26
C LEU A 177 10.54 -10.83 0.22
N GLU A 178 9.44 -11.25 0.86
CA GLU A 178 9.35 -11.45 2.32
C GLU A 178 10.40 -12.47 2.80
N ASP A 179 10.46 -13.64 2.16
CA ASP A 179 11.33 -14.75 2.55
C ASP A 179 12.82 -14.53 2.21
N LYS A 180 13.14 -13.50 1.43
CA LYS A 180 14.53 -13.19 1.01
C LYS A 180 15.12 -11.96 1.67
N ASN A 181 14.32 -11.15 2.35
CA ASN A 181 14.71 -9.85 2.90
C ASN A 181 15.30 -8.94 1.79
N GLU A 182 14.62 -8.90 0.65
CA GLU A 182 15.09 -8.24 -0.57
C GLU A 182 13.98 -7.44 -1.27
N ILE A 183 14.40 -6.50 -2.12
CA ILE A 183 13.58 -5.95 -3.20
C ILE A 183 14.02 -6.59 -4.52
N ALA A 184 13.11 -7.29 -5.20
CA ALA A 184 13.27 -7.66 -6.60
C ALA A 184 12.88 -6.49 -7.50
N VAL A 185 13.62 -6.32 -8.60
CA VAL A 185 13.41 -5.24 -9.57
C VAL A 185 13.28 -5.85 -10.95
N PHE A 186 12.19 -5.57 -11.66
CA PHE A 186 11.97 -6.11 -13.00
C PHE A 186 11.38 -5.10 -13.98
N ASP A 187 11.58 -5.34 -15.27
CA ASP A 187 11.03 -4.54 -16.36
C ASP A 187 9.58 -4.95 -16.68
N ALA A 188 8.64 -4.01 -16.59
CA ALA A 188 7.20 -4.26 -16.76
C ALA A 188 6.79 -4.73 -18.16
N ARG A 189 7.58 -4.44 -19.20
CA ARG A 189 7.29 -4.85 -20.59
C ARG A 189 7.97 -6.17 -20.92
N SER A 190 9.28 -6.25 -20.72
CA SER A 190 10.09 -7.42 -21.05
C SER A 190 9.95 -8.54 -20.02
N LEU A 191 9.38 -8.27 -18.85
CA LEU A 191 9.19 -9.21 -17.74
C LEU A 191 10.50 -9.77 -17.18
N ALA A 192 11.62 -9.10 -17.44
CA ALA A 192 12.93 -9.57 -17.03
C ALA A 192 13.30 -8.97 -15.68
N VAL A 193 13.56 -9.84 -14.69
CA VAL A 193 14.19 -9.45 -13.43
C VAL A 193 15.60 -8.94 -13.71
N LYS A 194 15.94 -7.79 -13.12
CA LYS A 194 17.20 -7.08 -13.31
C LYS A 194 18.07 -7.14 -12.07
N HIS A 195 17.45 -6.96 -10.90
CA HIS A 195 18.16 -6.85 -9.64
C HIS A 195 17.40 -7.49 -8.49
N HIS A 196 18.19 -7.83 -7.48
CA HIS A 196 17.77 -8.22 -6.14
C HIS A 196 18.59 -7.38 -5.16
N TRP A 197 17.94 -6.56 -4.36
CA TRP A 197 18.60 -5.63 -3.43
C TRP A 197 18.30 -6.02 -1.99
N LYS A 198 19.35 -6.23 -1.20
CA LYS A 198 19.23 -6.56 0.22
C LYS A 198 18.75 -5.35 1.02
N LEU A 199 17.91 -5.61 2.02
CA LEU A 199 17.28 -4.58 2.87
C LEU A 199 18.07 -4.22 4.14
N GLY A 200 19.38 -4.47 4.19
CA GLY A 200 20.17 -4.20 5.40
C GLY A 200 19.65 -4.99 6.60
N LYS A 201 19.19 -4.31 7.65
CA LYS A 201 18.55 -4.93 8.84
C LYS A 201 17.06 -5.22 8.68
N GLY A 202 16.44 -4.83 7.57
CA GLY A 202 15.05 -5.15 7.30
C GLY A 202 14.87 -6.66 7.08
N GLU A 203 13.95 -7.26 7.83
CA GLU A 203 13.54 -8.66 7.70
C GLU A 203 12.04 -8.74 7.43
N GLU A 204 11.62 -9.74 6.64
CA GLU A 204 10.22 -10.01 6.27
C GLU A 204 9.52 -8.72 5.78
N PRO A 205 10.01 -8.09 4.69
CA PRO A 205 9.42 -6.87 4.17
C PRO A 205 7.99 -7.11 3.66
N THR A 206 7.03 -6.34 4.19
CA THR A 206 5.61 -6.51 3.88
C THR A 206 5.04 -5.34 3.08
N GLY A 207 5.30 -4.10 3.51
CA GLY A 207 4.79 -2.89 2.86
C GLY A 207 5.85 -2.16 2.03
N LEU A 208 5.45 -1.54 0.92
CA LEU A 208 6.36 -0.79 0.05
C LEU A 208 5.71 0.52 -0.44
N ALA A 209 6.37 1.64 -0.16
CA ALA A 209 5.98 2.97 -0.64
C ALA A 209 7.10 3.60 -1.49
N PHE A 210 6.75 4.58 -2.33
CA PHE A 210 7.70 5.18 -3.27
C PHE A 210 7.52 6.70 -3.42
N ASP A 211 8.57 7.44 -3.08
CA ASP A 211 8.78 8.82 -3.53
C ASP A 211 9.46 8.81 -4.90
N LYS A 212 8.64 8.83 -5.96
CA LYS A 212 9.12 8.76 -7.35
C LYS A 212 10.04 9.93 -7.71
N PRO A 213 9.68 11.21 -7.44
CA PRO A 213 10.55 12.36 -7.74
C PRO A 213 11.96 12.28 -7.14
N HIS A 214 12.10 11.74 -5.93
CA HIS A 214 13.39 11.67 -5.25
C HIS A 214 14.08 10.30 -5.35
N HIS A 215 13.48 9.34 -6.08
CA HIS A 215 13.99 7.99 -6.22
C HIS A 215 14.17 7.25 -4.88
N GLN A 216 13.22 7.39 -3.95
CA GLN A 216 13.32 6.80 -2.61
C GLN A 216 12.23 5.76 -2.38
N LEU A 217 12.62 4.50 -2.23
CA LEU A 217 11.75 3.41 -1.81
C LEU A 217 11.74 3.31 -0.28
N PHE A 218 10.57 3.02 0.28
CA PHE A 218 10.35 2.86 1.71
C PHE A 218 9.75 1.48 1.96
N SER A 219 10.60 0.51 2.29
CA SER A 219 10.18 -0.86 2.60
C SER A 219 9.95 -0.99 4.10
N THR A 220 8.75 -1.37 4.51
CA THR A 220 8.44 -1.62 5.92
C THR A 220 8.67 -3.08 6.25
N CYS A 221 9.50 -3.29 7.25
CA CYS A 221 9.83 -4.56 7.89
C CYS A 221 9.38 -4.48 9.36
N ASN A 222 9.35 -5.60 10.07
CA ASN A 222 8.93 -5.60 11.46
C ASN A 222 9.80 -4.65 12.31
N LYS A 223 9.18 -3.59 12.85
CA LYS A 223 9.81 -2.53 13.68
C LYS A 223 10.84 -1.64 12.97
N VAL A 224 11.01 -1.74 11.65
CA VAL A 224 11.91 -0.85 10.89
C VAL A 224 11.39 -0.56 9.50
N MET A 225 11.50 0.69 9.07
CA MET A 225 11.36 1.09 7.67
C MET A 225 12.74 1.31 7.08
N VAL A 226 13.06 0.56 6.03
CA VAL A 226 14.31 0.69 5.28
C VAL A 226 14.06 1.62 4.10
N VAL A 227 14.87 2.66 3.99
CA VAL A 227 14.84 3.61 2.88
C VAL A 227 15.94 3.26 1.89
N LEU A 228 15.62 3.12 0.61
CA LEU A 228 16.56 2.76 -0.45
C LEU A 228 16.50 3.74 -1.61
N ASP A 229 17.65 3.98 -2.22
CA ASP A 229 17.73 4.62 -3.53
C ASP A 229 17.22 3.65 -4.62
N SER A 230 16.19 4.04 -5.35
CA SER A 230 15.50 3.20 -6.33
C SER A 230 16.30 3.02 -7.63
N GLN A 231 17.43 3.70 -7.79
CA GLN A 231 18.28 3.59 -8.99
C GLN A 231 19.43 2.59 -8.78
N SER A 232 19.93 2.48 -7.55
CA SER A 232 21.11 1.68 -7.21
C SER A 232 20.84 0.56 -6.20
N GLY A 233 19.70 0.60 -5.50
CA GLY A 233 19.40 -0.32 -4.39
C GLY A 233 20.18 -0.02 -3.11
N LYS A 234 20.84 1.14 -3.04
CA LYS A 234 21.61 1.52 -1.86
C LYS A 234 20.68 1.85 -0.70
N VAL A 235 20.88 1.21 0.46
CA VAL A 235 20.22 1.60 1.72
C VAL A 235 20.69 3.01 2.13
N LEU A 236 19.74 3.92 2.25
CA LEU A 236 19.94 5.31 2.64
C LEU A 236 19.74 5.51 4.14
N ALA A 237 18.75 4.83 4.73
CA ALA A 237 18.43 4.90 6.14
C ALA A 237 17.65 3.67 6.62
N GLU A 238 17.66 3.47 7.94
CA GLU A 238 16.83 2.51 8.65
C GLU A 238 16.15 3.27 9.79
N VAL A 239 14.84 3.41 9.74
CA VAL A 239 14.07 4.24 10.67
C VAL A 239 13.16 3.34 11.50
N PRO A 240 13.19 3.41 12.85
CA PRO A 240 12.31 2.58 13.68
C PRO A 240 10.82 2.83 13.38
N THR A 241 10.04 1.75 13.38
CA THR A 241 8.57 1.75 13.27
C THR A 241 7.93 0.97 14.43
N GLY A 242 6.60 0.92 14.46
CA GLY A 242 5.86 0.00 15.35
C GLY A 242 5.97 -1.47 14.92
N SER A 243 5.45 -2.37 15.76
CA SER A 243 5.41 -3.80 15.49
C SER A 243 4.23 -4.26 14.63
N GLY A 244 4.45 -5.34 13.87
CA GLY A 244 3.43 -5.94 13.00
C GLY A 244 3.07 -5.06 11.80
N THR A 245 4.08 -4.41 11.20
CA THR A 245 3.95 -3.67 9.94
C THR A 245 3.42 -4.55 8.83
N ASP A 246 2.50 -4.04 8.01
CA ASP A 246 1.97 -4.79 6.85
C ASP A 246 1.96 -3.93 5.59
N GLY A 247 1.42 -2.71 5.68
CA GLY A 247 1.37 -1.80 4.54
C GLY A 247 2.19 -0.53 4.72
N ALA A 248 2.50 0.10 3.59
CA ALA A 248 3.14 1.41 3.51
C ALA A 248 2.54 2.24 2.37
N VAL A 249 2.45 3.55 2.56
CA VAL A 249 2.07 4.52 1.50
C VAL A 249 2.99 5.73 1.51
N PHE A 250 3.08 6.43 0.39
CA PHE A 250 3.78 7.72 0.31
C PHE A 250 2.78 8.83 0.04
N ASP A 251 2.78 9.85 0.89
CA ASP A 251 1.98 11.05 0.71
C ASP A 251 2.84 12.18 0.13
N SER A 252 2.63 12.46 -1.16
CA SER A 252 3.37 13.50 -1.87
C SER A 252 3.03 14.92 -1.42
N SER A 253 1.90 15.15 -0.75
CA SER A 253 1.55 16.49 -0.25
C SER A 253 2.43 16.88 0.94
N THR A 254 2.80 15.91 1.75
CA THR A 254 3.62 16.12 2.95
C THR A 254 5.07 15.70 2.73
N GLY A 255 5.37 14.93 1.68
CA GLY A 255 6.67 14.32 1.43
C GLY A 255 7.02 13.29 2.50
N SER A 256 6.04 12.49 2.93
CA SER A 256 6.22 11.52 4.01
C SER A 256 5.83 10.12 3.57
N ALA A 257 6.60 9.11 3.97
CA ALA A 257 6.20 7.72 3.93
C ALA A 257 5.49 7.35 5.24
N ILE A 258 4.45 6.53 5.17
CA ILE A 258 3.65 6.12 6.33
C ILE A 258 3.57 4.61 6.37
N SER A 259 4.01 4.00 7.48
CA SER A 259 3.77 2.59 7.77
C SER A 259 2.53 2.42 8.64
N SER A 260 1.75 1.38 8.40
CA SER A 260 0.67 0.93 9.29
C SER A 260 1.11 -0.29 10.09
N ASN A 261 0.98 -0.20 11.42
CA ASN A 261 1.54 -1.16 12.35
C ASN A 261 0.42 -1.86 13.14
N GLY A 262 0.41 -3.19 13.13
CA GLY A 262 -0.60 -4.03 13.78
C GLY A 262 -0.73 -3.86 15.29
N GLU A 263 0.26 -3.26 15.96
CA GLU A 263 0.14 -2.83 17.35
C GLU A 263 -0.87 -1.68 17.59
N GLY A 264 -1.33 -1.03 16.52
CA GLY A 264 -2.27 0.08 16.60
C GLY A 264 -1.61 1.45 16.49
N THR A 265 -0.63 1.58 15.60
CA THR A 265 0.02 2.86 15.29
C THR A 265 0.23 3.04 13.78
N LEU A 266 0.34 4.28 13.32
CA LEU A 266 1.04 4.62 12.08
C LEU A 266 2.38 5.25 12.44
N THR A 267 3.43 4.97 11.67
CA THR A 267 4.71 5.70 11.77
C THR A 267 4.90 6.55 10.52
N VAL A 268 5.05 7.86 10.71
CA VAL A 268 5.28 8.83 9.62
C VAL A 268 6.77 9.14 9.54
N VAL A 269 7.39 8.78 8.43
CA VAL A 269 8.82 8.93 8.16
C VAL A 269 9.02 9.98 7.08
N LYS A 270 9.96 10.90 7.30
CA LYS A 270 10.28 11.97 6.35
C LYS A 270 11.77 12.23 6.26
N GLU A 271 12.24 12.59 5.07
CA GLU A 271 13.56 13.19 4.88
C GLU A 271 13.54 14.63 5.44
N VAL A 272 14.06 14.82 6.65
CA VAL A 272 14.04 16.13 7.33
C VAL A 272 15.15 17.05 6.82
N LYS A 273 16.22 16.48 6.24
CA LYS A 273 17.34 17.14 5.55
C LYS A 273 17.92 16.13 4.55
N PRO A 274 18.62 16.57 3.48
CA PRO A 274 19.21 15.64 2.51
C PRO A 274 20.01 14.50 3.16
N GLY A 275 19.60 13.27 2.90
CA GLY A 275 20.17 12.03 3.45
C GLY A 275 19.79 11.71 4.90
N LYS A 276 18.93 12.50 5.56
CA LYS A 276 18.53 12.31 6.96
C LYS A 276 17.03 12.06 7.07
N PHE A 277 16.69 10.83 7.42
CA PHE A 277 15.31 10.36 7.59
C PHE A 277 14.99 10.19 9.07
N GLU A 278 13.82 10.65 9.48
CA GLU A 278 13.35 10.56 10.87
C GLU A 278 11.88 10.15 10.89
N ALA A 279 11.49 9.38 11.93
CA ALA A 279 10.09 9.23 12.30
C ALA A 279 9.62 10.54 12.95
N ILE A 280 8.86 11.33 12.21
CA ILE A 280 8.41 12.67 12.63
C ILE A 280 7.09 12.63 13.42
N GLN A 281 6.35 11.52 13.32
CA GLN A 281 5.10 11.34 14.03
C GLN A 281 4.80 9.85 14.24
N THR A 282 4.28 9.51 15.42
CA THR A 282 3.57 8.25 15.68
C THR A 282 2.10 8.57 15.90
N VAL A 283 1.23 8.09 15.00
CA VAL A 283 -0.22 8.31 15.07
C VAL A 283 -0.87 7.12 15.76
N THR A 284 -1.71 7.35 16.76
CA THR A 284 -2.49 6.27 17.36
C THR A 284 -3.58 5.78 16.41
N THR A 285 -3.63 4.46 16.19
CA THR A 285 -4.71 3.78 15.47
C THR A 285 -5.41 2.78 16.38
N MET A 286 -5.92 1.69 15.82
CA MET A 286 -6.48 0.57 16.56
C MET A 286 -5.65 -0.67 16.25
N ARG A 287 -5.49 -1.55 17.24
CA ARG A 287 -4.83 -2.84 17.06
C ARG A 287 -5.35 -3.54 15.80
N GLY A 288 -4.47 -4.16 15.03
CA GLY A 288 -4.82 -4.84 13.76
C GLY A 288 -5.04 -3.91 12.56
N ALA A 289 -4.97 -2.58 12.72
CA ALA A 289 -5.00 -1.62 11.61
C ALA A 289 -3.66 -1.59 10.85
N ARG A 290 -3.35 -2.72 10.20
CA ARG A 290 -2.02 -3.01 9.65
C ARG A 290 -1.91 -2.82 8.14
N THR A 291 -3.02 -2.88 7.41
CA THR A 291 -3.09 -2.57 5.97
C THR A 291 -3.53 -1.13 5.75
N ILE A 292 -3.01 -0.50 4.68
CA ILE A 292 -3.16 0.94 4.42
C ILE A 292 -3.33 1.22 2.93
N THR A 293 -4.08 2.25 2.59
CA THR A 293 -4.08 2.89 1.27
C THR A 293 -4.18 4.40 1.42
N ILE A 294 -3.87 5.13 0.36
CA ILE A 294 -4.00 6.58 0.31
C ILE A 294 -4.80 6.96 -0.93
N ASP A 295 -5.74 7.90 -0.79
CA ASP A 295 -6.30 8.59 -1.95
C ASP A 295 -5.30 9.65 -2.42
N PRO A 296 -4.67 9.50 -3.59
CA PRO A 296 -3.68 10.45 -4.08
C PRO A 296 -4.26 11.84 -4.41
N SER A 297 -5.59 11.98 -4.47
CA SER A 297 -6.25 13.26 -4.77
C SER A 297 -6.52 14.09 -3.53
N SER A 298 -6.99 13.46 -2.45
CA SER A 298 -7.29 14.14 -1.18
C SER A 298 -6.17 14.05 -0.16
N HIS A 299 -5.22 13.15 -0.35
CA HIS A 299 -4.17 12.80 0.63
C HIS A 299 -4.72 12.21 1.94
N HIS A 300 -5.95 11.69 1.90
CA HIS A 300 -6.53 10.95 3.00
C HIS A 300 -6.02 9.51 2.98
N ILE A 301 -5.68 9.02 4.17
CA ILE A 301 -5.18 7.68 4.41
C ILE A 301 -6.31 6.84 5.01
N PHE A 302 -6.47 5.61 4.52
CA PHE A 302 -7.44 4.66 5.04
C PHE A 302 -6.73 3.42 5.54
N VAL A 303 -7.17 2.91 6.69
CA VAL A 303 -6.74 1.63 7.26
C VAL A 303 -7.97 0.85 7.73
N THR A 304 -7.88 -0.47 7.77
CA THR A 304 -8.98 -1.34 8.20
C THR A 304 -8.66 -2.14 9.44
N THR A 305 -9.65 -2.31 10.31
CA THR A 305 -9.49 -3.00 11.59
C THR A 305 -10.85 -3.50 12.09
N ALA A 306 -10.85 -4.17 13.23
CA ALA A 306 -12.05 -4.49 13.99
C ALA A 306 -11.78 -4.33 15.48
N GLU A 307 -12.82 -4.39 16.30
CA GLU A 307 -12.62 -4.53 17.74
C GLU A 307 -12.22 -5.96 18.07
N TYR A 308 -11.41 -6.12 19.12
CA TYR A 308 -10.98 -7.42 19.61
C TYR A 308 -11.56 -7.69 21.00
N GLY A 309 -11.93 -8.94 21.25
CA GLY A 309 -12.27 -9.43 22.58
C GLY A 309 -11.04 -9.55 23.49
N PRO A 310 -11.19 -10.10 24.71
CA PRO A 310 -10.04 -10.45 25.53
C PRO A 310 -9.20 -11.54 24.84
N ALA A 311 -7.87 -11.48 25.01
CA ALA A 311 -7.02 -12.61 24.65
C ALA A 311 -7.44 -13.84 25.50
N PRO A 312 -7.54 -15.03 24.89
CA PRO A 312 -7.63 -16.26 25.67
C PRO A 312 -6.45 -16.40 26.64
N ALA A 313 -6.59 -17.22 27.67
CA ALA A 313 -5.45 -17.58 28.51
C ALA A 313 -4.41 -18.34 27.66
N ALA A 314 -3.13 -18.01 27.84
CA ALA A 314 -2.05 -18.75 27.22
C ALA A 314 -2.06 -20.21 27.68
N THR A 315 -1.85 -21.13 26.76
CA THR A 315 -1.68 -22.56 27.04
C THR A 315 -0.29 -23.01 26.61
N THR A 316 0.13 -24.23 27.01
CA THR A 316 1.39 -24.81 26.54
C THR A 316 1.39 -24.97 25.01
N GLU A 317 0.23 -25.26 24.43
CA GLU A 317 0.02 -25.44 22.99
C GLU A 317 -0.12 -24.10 22.25
N ASN A 318 -0.58 -23.06 22.94
CA ASN A 318 -0.70 -21.71 22.40
C ASN A 318 -0.23 -20.67 23.43
N PRO A 319 1.08 -20.44 23.55
CA PRO A 319 1.64 -19.53 24.55
C PRO A 319 1.32 -18.05 24.27
N HIS A 320 0.90 -17.72 23.04
CA HIS A 320 0.60 -16.36 22.61
C HIS A 320 -0.75 -16.30 21.87
N PRO A 321 -1.87 -16.58 22.56
CA PRO A 321 -3.17 -16.65 21.90
C PRO A 321 -3.60 -15.26 21.43
N HIS A 322 -4.00 -15.17 20.16
CA HIS A 322 -4.52 -13.94 19.60
C HIS A 322 -5.96 -13.72 20.06
N PRO A 323 -6.31 -12.49 20.50
CA PRO A 323 -7.69 -12.08 20.68
C PRO A 323 -8.54 -12.34 19.44
N ALA A 324 -9.75 -12.84 19.64
CA ALA A 324 -10.73 -12.96 18.57
C ALA A 324 -11.30 -11.58 18.20
N VAL A 325 -11.60 -11.39 16.92
CA VAL A 325 -12.38 -10.24 16.45
C VAL A 325 -13.78 -10.30 17.03
N LYS A 326 -14.31 -9.16 17.49
CA LYS A 326 -15.71 -9.07 17.90
C LYS A 326 -16.62 -9.04 16.66
N PRO A 327 -17.64 -9.92 16.60
CA PRO A 327 -18.60 -9.96 15.50
C PRO A 327 -19.18 -8.58 15.14
N GLY A 328 -19.28 -8.30 13.84
CA GLY A 328 -19.89 -7.05 13.33
C GLY A 328 -19.12 -5.76 13.61
N THR A 329 -17.86 -5.81 14.06
CA THR A 329 -17.08 -4.61 14.38
C THR A 329 -16.04 -4.22 13.33
N PHE A 330 -15.97 -4.93 12.20
CA PHE A 330 -15.09 -4.57 11.10
C PHE A 330 -15.36 -3.14 10.59
N MET A 331 -14.31 -2.35 10.42
CA MET A 331 -14.41 -0.92 10.16
C MET A 331 -13.21 -0.38 9.36
N VAL A 332 -13.44 0.76 8.72
CA VAL A 332 -12.42 1.62 8.12
C VAL A 332 -12.17 2.82 9.06
N LEU A 333 -10.89 3.17 9.21
CA LEU A 333 -10.43 4.39 9.87
C LEU A 333 -9.80 5.30 8.81
N GLU A 334 -10.16 6.58 8.84
CA GLU A 334 -9.68 7.59 7.90
C GLU A 334 -8.85 8.64 8.64
N TYR A 335 -7.70 8.99 8.06
CA TYR A 335 -6.73 9.93 8.59
C TYR A 335 -6.37 10.98 7.55
N THR A 336 -6.04 12.19 7.98
CA THR A 336 -5.51 13.25 7.11
C THR A 336 -4.50 14.12 7.85
N ALA A 337 -3.67 14.85 7.11
CA ALA A 337 -2.76 15.85 7.67
C ALA A 337 -3.41 17.24 7.67
N ASN A 338 -3.17 18.02 8.74
CA ASN A 338 -3.53 19.45 8.82
C ASN A 338 -2.46 20.36 8.23
#